data_AF-A0A6G3BND1-F1
#
_entry.id   AF-A0A6G3BND1-F1
#
_cell.length_a   1.000
_cell.length_b   1.000
_cell.length_c   1.000
_cell.angle_alpha   90.00
_cell.angle_beta   90.00
_cell.angle_gamma   90.00
#
_symmetry.space_group_name_H-M   'P 1'
#
loop_
_entity.id
_entity.type
_entity.pdbx_description
1 polymer ?
#
loop_
_entity_poly.entity_id
_entity_poly.type
_entity_poly.pdbx_seq_one_letter_code
_entity_poly.pdbx_strand_id
1 'polypeptide(L)'
;MPAGSNAKRERQYEHIKESQEERGSSEKRAKEIAARTVNKERARSGESRTASRTSTKDKKSAYERGGERSHQGAQGPTKDQLYAEAKKKNIDGRSSMNKAELRKALGR
;
A
#
# COMPACT_ATOMS: atom_id res chain seq x y z
N MET A 1 -19.40 -5.56 13.13
CA MET A 1 -19.48 -5.57 11.66
C MET A 1 -20.67 -4.72 11.20
N PRO A 2 -20.63 -4.00 10.07
CA PRO A 2 -21.76 -3.18 9.62
C PRO A 2 -23.01 -4.01 9.28
N ALA A 3 -24.20 -3.49 9.63
CA ALA A 3 -25.48 -4.16 9.37
C ALA A 3 -25.79 -4.29 7.86
N GLY A 4 -26.46 -5.38 7.47
CA GLY A 4 -26.82 -5.67 6.07
C GLY A 4 -25.66 -6.17 5.21
N SER A 5 -24.71 -6.87 5.83
CA SER A 5 -23.57 -7.48 5.13
C SER A 5 -23.97 -8.84 4.56
N ASN A 6 -23.45 -9.19 3.38
CA ASN A 6 -23.57 -10.53 2.82
C ASN A 6 -22.38 -11.42 3.25
N ALA A 7 -22.48 -12.73 3.05
CA ALA A 7 -21.45 -13.70 3.43
C ALA A 7 -20.05 -13.38 2.86
N LYS A 8 -19.97 -12.72 1.69
CA LYS A 8 -18.69 -12.28 1.11
C LYS A 8 -18.06 -11.17 1.94
N ARG A 9 -18.85 -10.19 2.40
CA ARG A 9 -18.36 -9.08 3.24
C ARG A 9 -17.97 -9.55 4.64
N GLU A 10 -18.65 -10.57 5.17
CA GLU A 10 -18.31 -11.20 6.46
C GLU A 10 -16.92 -11.82 6.43
N ARG A 11 -16.64 -12.64 5.42
CA ARG A 11 -15.29 -13.20 5.23
C ARG A 11 -14.21 -12.13 5.05
N GLN A 12 -14.51 -11.06 4.31
CA GLN A 12 -13.56 -9.95 4.15
C GLN A 12 -13.28 -9.22 5.47
N TYR A 13 -14.31 -9.03 6.29
CA TYR A 13 -14.17 -8.38 7.59
C TYR A 13 -13.24 -9.20 8.50
N GLU A 14 -13.50 -10.50 8.64
CA GLU A 14 -12.68 -11.37 9.50
C GLU A 14 -11.24 -11.46 8.98
N HIS A 15 -11.04 -11.64 7.67
CA HIS A 15 -9.70 -11.69 7.10
C HIS A 15 -8.89 -10.40 7.32
N ILE A 16 -9.53 -9.22 7.24
CA ILE A 16 -8.82 -7.96 7.51
C ILE A 16 -8.53 -7.84 9.00
N LYS A 17 -9.49 -8.18 9.87
CA LYS A 17 -9.33 -8.12 11.31
C LYS A 17 -8.15 -9.00 11.75
N GLU A 18 -8.16 -10.27 11.36
CA GLU A 18 -7.11 -11.23 11.67
C GLU A 18 -5.74 -10.75 11.14
N SER A 19 -5.66 -10.31 9.88
CA SER A 19 -4.41 -9.78 9.33
C SER A 19 -3.90 -8.50 10.01
N GLN A 20 -4.77 -7.69 10.63
CA GLN A 20 -4.34 -6.54 11.43
C GLN A 20 -3.84 -6.96 12.82
N GLU A 21 -4.47 -7.97 13.43
CA GLU A 21 -4.07 -8.55 14.71
C GLU A 21 -2.70 -9.24 14.59
N GLU A 22 -2.48 -10.02 13.53
CA GLU A 22 -1.19 -10.63 13.21
C GLU A 22 -0.05 -9.61 13.05
N ARG A 23 -0.37 -8.40 12.56
CA ARG A 23 0.58 -7.28 12.44
C ARG A 23 0.81 -6.52 13.74
N GLY A 24 0.19 -6.95 14.84
CA GLY A 24 0.31 -6.34 16.17
C GLY A 24 -0.65 -5.19 16.45
N SER A 25 -1.73 -5.02 15.65
CA SER A 25 -2.78 -4.06 15.98
C SER A 25 -3.64 -4.58 17.14
N SER A 26 -4.07 -3.69 18.03
CA SER A 26 -5.03 -4.08 19.07
C SER A 26 -6.36 -4.52 18.46
N GLU A 27 -7.06 -5.46 19.11
CA GLU A 27 -8.33 -6.01 18.61
C GLU A 27 -9.35 -4.89 18.27
N LYS A 28 -9.46 -3.87 19.12
CA LYS A 28 -10.34 -2.72 18.88
C LYS A 28 -9.97 -1.97 17.60
N ARG A 29 -8.66 -1.76 17.38
CA ARG A 29 -8.12 -1.11 16.18
C ARG A 29 -8.33 -1.98 14.94
N ALA A 30 -8.09 -3.28 15.04
CA ALA A 30 -8.27 -4.24 13.96
C ALA A 30 -9.74 -4.30 13.49
N LYS A 31 -10.69 -4.44 14.43
CA LYS A 31 -12.14 -4.40 14.15
C LYS A 31 -12.56 -3.11 13.47
N GLU A 32 -12.03 -1.97 13.93
CA GLU A 32 -12.30 -0.68 13.33
C GLU A 32 -11.79 -0.60 11.89
N ILE A 33 -10.54 -1.01 11.64
CA ILE A 33 -9.94 -1.02 10.30
C ILE A 33 -10.72 -1.94 9.36
N ALA A 34 -11.09 -3.13 9.82
CA ALA A 34 -11.91 -4.07 9.07
C ALA A 34 -13.27 -3.48 8.72
N ALA A 35 -13.98 -2.89 9.69
CA ALA A 35 -15.28 -2.26 9.48
C ALA A 35 -15.22 -1.12 8.46
N ARG A 36 -14.23 -0.22 8.58
CA ARG A 36 -14.07 0.92 7.65
C ARG A 36 -13.76 0.45 6.23
N THR A 37 -12.89 -0.55 6.10
CA THR A 37 -12.51 -1.09 4.79
C THR A 37 -13.71 -1.72 4.09
N VAL A 38 -14.43 -2.60 4.78
CA VAL A 38 -15.63 -3.27 4.24
C VAL A 38 -16.74 -2.26 3.92
N ASN A 39 -16.99 -1.27 4.78
CA ASN A 39 -17.98 -0.22 4.51
C ASN A 39 -17.65 0.59 3.26
N LYS A 40 -16.38 0.91 3.04
CA LYS A 40 -15.95 1.63 1.84
C LYS A 40 -16.19 0.81 0.58
N GLU A 41 -15.91 -0.49 0.62
CA GLU A 41 -16.19 -1.38 -0.50
C GLU A 41 -17.68 -1.55 -0.77
N ARG A 42 -18.50 -1.70 0.28
CA ARG A 42 -19.96 -1.76 0.15
C ARG A 42 -20.53 -0.49 -0.48
N ALA A 43 -20.02 0.68 -0.08
CA ALA A 43 -20.43 1.95 -0.67
C ALA A 43 -20.02 2.08 -2.14
N ARG A 44 -18.89 1.48 -2.55
CA ARG A 44 -18.47 1.47 -3.97
C ARG A 44 -19.28 0.51 -4.84
N SER A 45 -19.63 -0.66 -4.32
CA SER A 45 -20.41 -1.65 -5.06
C SER A 45 -21.92 -1.40 -5.02
N GLY A 46 -22.38 -0.33 -4.36
CA GLY A 46 -23.81 -0.03 -4.23
C GLY A 46 -24.54 -0.90 -3.20
N GLU A 47 -23.82 -1.70 -2.40
CA GLU A 47 -24.38 -2.56 -1.34
C GLU A 47 -24.70 -1.79 -0.04
N SER A 48 -24.31 -0.52 0.04
CA SER A 48 -24.60 0.34 1.19
C SER A 48 -25.78 1.26 0.89
N ARG A 49 -26.70 1.38 1.85
CA ARG A 49 -27.79 2.37 1.80
C ARG A 49 -27.27 3.80 1.77
N THR A 50 -26.09 4.04 2.35
CA THR A 50 -25.45 5.35 2.41
C THR A 50 -24.08 5.30 1.73
N ALA A 51 -23.79 6.31 0.90
CA ALA A 51 -22.52 6.40 0.19
C ALA A 51 -22.02 7.85 0.22
N SER A 52 -20.80 8.05 0.71
CA SER A 52 -20.13 9.35 0.66
C SER A 52 -19.43 9.53 -0.70
N ARG A 53 -19.25 10.78 -1.13
CA ARG A 53 -18.48 11.10 -2.35
C ARG A 53 -17.06 10.53 -2.31
N THR A 54 -16.42 10.50 -1.15
CA THR A 54 -15.06 9.97 -0.98
C THR A 54 -15.01 8.44 -0.96
N SER A 55 -16.13 7.78 -0.67
CA SER A 55 -16.24 6.33 -0.82
C SER A 55 -16.33 5.95 -2.29
N THR A 56 -17.12 6.67 -3.09
CA THR A 56 -17.45 6.31 -4.48
C THR A 56 -16.52 6.92 -5.53
N LYS A 57 -16.03 8.15 -5.35
CA LYS A 57 -15.16 8.85 -6.33
C LYS A 57 -13.67 8.62 -6.13
N ASP A 58 -13.28 7.93 -5.05
CA ASP A 58 -11.89 7.55 -4.85
C ASP A 58 -11.51 6.51 -5.91
N LYS A 59 -10.56 6.90 -6.77
CA LYS A 59 -10.15 6.16 -7.98
C LYS A 59 -9.76 4.71 -7.69
N LYS A 60 -9.29 4.40 -6.47
CA LYS A 60 -8.72 3.09 -6.14
C LYS A 60 -9.33 2.47 -4.89
N SER A 61 -9.64 1.19 -4.98
CA SER A 61 -10.05 0.35 -3.87
C SER A 61 -8.98 0.24 -2.79
N ALA A 62 -9.36 -0.09 -1.55
CA ALA A 62 -8.35 -0.29 -0.52
C ALA A 62 -7.39 -1.43 -0.93
N TYR A 63 -7.94 -2.47 -1.57
CA TYR A 63 -7.21 -3.60 -2.12
C TYR A 63 -6.37 -3.22 -3.33
N GLU A 64 -6.89 -2.43 -4.27
CA GLU A 64 -6.15 -1.97 -5.47
C GLU A 64 -4.92 -1.14 -5.08
N ARG A 65 -5.06 -0.24 -4.10
CA ARG A 65 -3.90 0.50 -3.56
C ARG A 65 -2.87 -0.39 -2.89
N GLY A 66 -3.32 -1.45 -2.23
CA GLY A 66 -2.44 -2.46 -1.65
C GLY A 66 -1.68 -3.21 -2.74
N GLY A 67 -2.42 -3.72 -3.75
CA GLY A 67 -1.91 -4.50 -4.88
C GLY A 67 -0.88 -3.75 -5.72
N GLU A 68 -1.18 -2.51 -6.10
CA GLU A 68 -0.24 -1.69 -6.88
C GLU A 68 1.09 -1.42 -6.15
N ARG A 69 1.05 -1.38 -4.82
CA ARG A 69 2.23 -1.12 -3.98
C ARG A 69 2.94 -2.39 -3.51
N SER A 70 2.28 -3.53 -3.56
CA SER A 70 2.82 -4.81 -3.09
C SER A 70 3.70 -5.53 -4.11
N HIS A 71 3.58 -5.21 -5.41
CA HIS A 71 4.33 -5.89 -6.47
C HIS A 71 5.59 -5.15 -6.94
N GLN A 72 5.79 -3.92 -6.48
CA GLN A 72 7.06 -3.22 -6.63
C GLN A 72 7.87 -3.50 -5.36
N GLY A 73 8.60 -4.62 -5.33
CA GLY A 73 9.53 -4.91 -4.24
C GLY A 73 10.51 -3.75 -4.00
N ALA A 74 11.38 -3.85 -2.98
CA ALA A 74 12.34 -2.79 -2.69
C ALA A 74 13.12 -2.39 -3.96
N GLN A 75 12.85 -1.19 -4.52
CA GLN A 75 13.40 -0.73 -5.81
C GLN A 75 14.91 -0.38 -5.75
N GLY A 76 15.59 -0.90 -4.73
CA GLY A 76 16.94 -0.56 -4.34
C GLY A 76 17.11 0.92 -4.00
N PRO A 77 18.37 1.35 -3.85
CA PRO A 77 18.68 2.75 -3.58
C PRO A 77 18.18 3.66 -4.71
N THR A 78 17.75 4.88 -4.38
CA THR A 78 17.38 5.90 -5.36
C THR A 78 18.60 6.38 -6.14
N LYS A 79 18.40 7.05 -7.29
CA LYS A 79 19.50 7.66 -8.06
C LYS A 79 20.32 8.59 -7.17
N ASP A 80 19.66 9.38 -6.32
CA ASP A 80 20.32 10.36 -5.45
C ASP A 80 21.16 9.69 -4.35
N GLN A 81 20.68 8.57 -3.80
CA GLN A 81 21.44 7.78 -2.84
C GLN A 81 22.71 7.21 -3.49
N LEU A 82 22.59 6.69 -4.71
CA LEU A 82 23.74 6.18 -5.46
C LEU A 82 24.68 7.32 -5.88
N TYR A 83 24.16 8.49 -6.26
CA TYR A 83 24.96 9.67 -6.60
C TYR A 83 25.75 10.15 -5.38
N ALA A 84 25.12 10.22 -4.21
CA ALA A 84 25.79 10.60 -2.97
C ALA A 84 26.86 9.58 -2.56
N GLU A 85 26.61 8.28 -2.74
CA GLU A 85 27.59 7.23 -2.50
C GLU A 85 28.77 7.32 -3.49
N ALA A 86 28.49 7.52 -4.77
CA ALA A 86 29.49 7.74 -5.82
C ALA A 86 30.32 9.02 -5.55
N LYS A 87 29.69 10.08 -5.03
CA LYS A 87 30.38 11.30 -4.59
C LYS A 87 31.33 11.04 -3.43
N LYS A 88 30.90 10.28 -2.41
CA LYS A 88 31.75 9.90 -1.27
C LYS A 88 32.95 9.04 -1.68
N LYS A 89 32.76 8.19 -2.69
CA LYS A 89 33.80 7.32 -3.26
C LYS A 89 34.64 7.99 -4.36
N ASN A 90 34.44 9.29 -4.60
CA ASN A 90 35.13 10.06 -5.65
C ASN A 90 35.09 9.40 -7.04
N ILE A 91 33.92 8.87 -7.43
CA ILE A 91 33.74 8.31 -8.78
C ILE A 91 33.65 9.46 -9.79
N ASP A 92 34.53 9.46 -10.77
CA ASP A 92 34.54 10.42 -11.87
C ASP A 92 33.40 10.16 -12.85
N GLY A 93 32.85 11.22 -13.44
CA GLY A 93 31.68 11.12 -14.34
C GLY A 93 30.36 10.80 -13.63
N ARG A 94 30.33 10.70 -12.30
CA ARG A 94 29.10 10.42 -11.51
C ARG A 94 27.91 11.34 -11.81
N SER A 95 28.16 12.59 -12.22
CA SER A 95 27.12 13.59 -12.53
C SER A 95 26.41 13.33 -13.86
N SER A 96 27.08 12.69 -14.82
CA SER A 96 26.47 12.27 -16.09
C SER A 96 25.83 10.88 -16.00
N MET A 97 26.08 10.11 -14.94
CA MET A 97 25.59 8.74 -14.81
C MET A 97 24.08 8.67 -14.47
N ASN A 98 23.38 7.73 -15.11
CA ASN A 98 22.02 7.35 -14.76
C ASN A 98 21.99 6.37 -13.56
N LYS A 99 20.79 6.03 -13.06
CA LYS A 99 20.63 5.14 -11.89
C LYS A 99 21.35 3.80 -12.08
N ALA A 100 21.28 3.20 -13.28
CA ALA A 100 21.89 1.91 -13.57
C ALA A 100 23.42 2.00 -13.63
N GLU A 101 23.95 3.05 -14.26
CA GLU A 101 25.38 3.31 -14.34
C GLU A 101 26.00 3.58 -12.96
N LEU A 102 25.31 4.34 -12.10
CA LEU A 102 25.75 4.56 -10.72
C LEU A 102 25.77 3.25 -9.91
N ARG A 103 24.81 2.34 -10.11
CA ARG A 103 24.85 1.01 -9.47
C ARG A 103 26.05 0.20 -9.93
N LYS A 104 26.28 0.16 -11.25
CA LYS A 104 27.40 -0.56 -11.85
C LYS A 104 28.74 -0.02 -11.35
N ALA A 105 28.90 1.30 -11.32
CA ALA A 105 30.11 1.96 -10.81
C ALA A 105 30.35 1.71 -9.32
N LEU A 106 29.30 1.43 -8.55
CA LEU A 106 29.35 1.08 -7.13
C LEU A 106 29.44 -0.44 -6.86
N GLY A 107 29.42 -1.29 -7.89
CA GLY A 107 29.48 -2.74 -7.76
C GLY A 107 28.19 -3.37 -7.22
N ARG A 108 27.02 -2.88 -7.65
CA ARG A 108 25.67 -3.28 -7.18
C ARG A 108 24.65 -3.51 -8.30
#